data_AF-A0A1P8EIK1-F1
#
_entry.id   AF-A0A1P8EIK1-F1
#
_cell.length_a   1.000
_cell.length_b   1.000
_cell.length_c   1.000
_cell.angle_alpha   90.00
_cell.angle_beta   90.00
_cell.angle_gamma   90.00
#
_symmetry.space_group_name_H-M   'P 1'
#
loop_
_entity.id
_entity.type
_entity.pdbx_description
1 polymer ?
#
loop_
_entity_poly.entity_id
_entity_poly.type
_entity_poly.pdbx_seq_one_letter_code
_entity_poly.pdbx_strand_id
1 'polypeptide(L)'
;MKKSLLALALTSLVLAACSKPENKTDTATAEQHSQAASEVKHDQHQAHYMTHTAENSLDWSGDYQGKLPCADCEGIQTELQLNDDKTYVLKETYLGKGDGKPFETKGSFTFDSKNPSMIVLDQKSEQRKFFIGENTATALDLEGNKIDGSLAEYYVLKKKS
;
A
#
# COMPACT_ATOMS: atom_id res chain seq x y z
N MET A 1 17.86 -38.38 -11.01
CA MET A 1 18.36 -38.15 -12.38
C MET A 1 17.42 -38.78 -13.40
N LYS A 2 16.50 -38.01 -14.00
CA LYS A 2 15.81 -38.38 -15.26
C LYS A 2 15.47 -37.07 -15.97
N LYS A 3 16.27 -36.72 -16.98
CA LYS A 3 16.14 -35.50 -17.78
C LYS A 3 15.10 -35.79 -18.86
N SER A 4 14.05 -34.98 -18.95
CA SER A 4 13.25 -34.89 -20.18
C SER A 4 13.63 -33.61 -20.90
N LEU A 5 14.15 -33.83 -22.11
CA LEU A 5 14.46 -32.86 -23.16
C LEU A 5 13.41 -33.03 -24.27
N LEU A 6 13.35 -32.03 -25.15
CA LEU A 6 12.45 -31.79 -26.32
C LEU A 6 11.12 -31.09 -25.99
N ALA A 7 10.67 -30.09 -26.75
CA ALA A 7 11.23 -29.38 -27.90
C ALA A 7 10.44 -28.07 -28.15
N LEU A 8 11.14 -27.14 -28.79
CA LEU A 8 10.74 -25.91 -29.47
C LEU A 8 9.30 -25.85 -30.04
N ALA A 9 8.64 -24.71 -29.81
CA ALA A 9 7.83 -24.04 -30.83
C ALA A 9 7.81 -22.51 -30.57
N LEU A 10 8.65 -21.78 -31.32
CA LEU A 10 8.53 -20.33 -31.49
C LEU A 10 7.29 -20.03 -32.36
N THR A 11 6.40 -19.17 -31.88
CA THR A 11 5.51 -18.40 -32.76
C THR A 11 5.36 -16.98 -32.22
N SER A 12 6.20 -16.10 -32.77
CA SER A 12 6.03 -14.65 -32.71
C SER A 12 5.01 -14.24 -33.77
N LEU A 13 3.93 -13.58 -33.36
CA LEU A 13 3.05 -12.86 -34.26
C LEU A 13 2.98 -11.40 -33.78
N VAL A 14 3.79 -10.57 -34.42
CA VAL A 14 3.72 -9.11 -34.32
C VAL A 14 2.73 -8.63 -35.37
N LEU A 15 1.64 -8.00 -34.95
CA LEU A 15 0.84 -7.14 -35.83
C LEU A 15 0.92 -5.71 -35.30
N ALA A 16 1.75 -4.92 -35.96
CA ALA A 16 1.71 -3.47 -35.91
C ALA A 16 0.56 -2.98 -36.81
N ALA A 17 -0.29 -2.09 -36.29
CA ALA A 17 -1.19 -1.29 -37.10
C ALA A 17 -1.22 0.13 -36.54
N CYS A 18 -0.47 1.01 -37.21
CA CYS A 18 -0.51 2.45 -37.04
C CYS A 18 -1.75 3.04 -37.71
N SER A 19 -2.35 4.06 -37.11
CA SER A 19 -3.19 5.03 -37.82
C SER A 19 -2.91 6.41 -37.25
N LYS A 20 -2.26 7.24 -38.06
CA LYS A 20 -2.03 8.65 -37.81
C LYS A 20 -2.71 9.45 -38.93
N PRO A 21 -3.42 10.51 -38.58
CA PRO A 21 -3.40 11.72 -39.39
C PRO A 21 -2.88 12.91 -38.56
N GLU A 22 -1.79 13.49 -39.05
CA GLU A 22 -1.38 14.86 -38.78
C GLU A 22 -2.40 15.83 -39.37
N ASN A 23 -2.77 16.87 -38.63
CA ASN A 23 -3.27 18.10 -39.23
C ASN A 23 -2.33 19.22 -38.78
N LYS A 24 -1.48 19.63 -39.72
CA LYS A 24 -0.70 20.87 -39.64
C LYS A 24 -1.59 22.00 -40.12
N THR A 25 -1.65 23.07 -39.35
CA THR A 25 -2.11 24.37 -39.84
C THR A 25 -0.92 25.30 -39.76
N ASP A 26 -0.23 25.46 -40.89
CA ASP A 26 0.59 26.63 -41.16
C ASP A 26 -0.32 27.70 -41.76
N THR A 27 -0.28 28.91 -41.22
CA THR A 27 -0.26 30.15 -42.02
C THR A 27 0.29 31.29 -41.15
N ALA A 28 1.45 31.79 -41.55
CA ALA A 28 2.07 33.02 -41.08
C ALA A 28 1.36 34.24 -41.68
N THR A 29 1.36 35.38 -40.97
CA THR A 29 2.13 36.59 -41.34
C THR A 29 1.97 37.67 -40.27
N ALA A 30 3.10 38.33 -39.99
CA ALA A 30 3.35 39.46 -39.10
C ALA A 30 2.48 40.71 -39.45
N GLU A 31 2.33 41.75 -38.64
CA GLU A 31 3.38 42.65 -38.13
C GLU A 31 2.96 43.44 -36.87
N GLN A 32 4.00 44.04 -36.27
CA GLN A 32 4.17 44.64 -34.97
C GLN A 32 3.39 45.95 -34.72
N HIS A 33 2.99 46.17 -33.46
CA HIS A 33 3.15 47.47 -32.80
C HIS A 33 3.50 47.23 -31.32
N SER A 34 4.68 47.72 -30.94
CA SER A 34 5.25 47.75 -29.59
C SER A 34 4.53 48.74 -28.69
N GLN A 35 4.24 48.36 -27.44
CA GLN A 35 4.38 49.26 -26.28
C GLN A 35 4.31 48.47 -24.96
N ALA A 36 5.45 48.48 -24.27
CA ALA A 36 5.75 48.21 -22.87
C ALA A 36 4.62 47.65 -21.97
N ALA A 37 4.77 46.38 -21.58
CA ALA A 37 4.26 45.86 -20.32
C ALA A 37 5.44 45.25 -19.56
N SER A 38 5.81 45.90 -18.46
CA SER A 38 6.83 45.41 -17.54
C SER A 38 6.47 44.01 -17.04
N GLU A 39 7.45 43.13 -17.15
CA GLU A 39 7.44 41.77 -16.65
C GLU A 39 7.15 41.74 -15.14
N VAL A 40 5.93 41.38 -14.76
CA VAL A 40 5.75 40.66 -13.50
C VAL A 40 6.00 39.20 -13.83
N LYS A 41 7.24 38.78 -13.62
CA LYS A 41 7.65 37.38 -13.51
C LYS A 41 6.84 36.78 -12.37
N HIS A 42 5.63 36.28 -12.68
CA HIS A 42 4.86 35.52 -11.71
C HIS A 42 5.57 34.19 -11.58
N ASP A 43 6.30 34.12 -10.47
CA ASP A 43 7.06 33.01 -9.99
C ASP A 43 6.24 31.73 -10.10
N GLN A 44 6.95 30.65 -10.39
CA GLN A 44 6.41 29.31 -10.46
C GLN A 44 5.84 28.97 -9.08
N HIS A 45 4.55 29.26 -8.85
CA HIS A 45 3.78 28.60 -7.80
C HIS A 45 3.60 27.16 -8.26
N GLN A 46 4.65 26.37 -8.02
CA GLN A 46 4.62 24.93 -8.02
C GLN A 46 3.52 24.56 -7.03
N ALA A 47 2.33 24.25 -7.54
CA ALA A 47 1.28 23.65 -6.76
C ALA A 47 1.83 22.32 -6.24
N HIS A 48 2.41 22.34 -5.04
CA HIS A 48 2.67 21.16 -4.24
C HIS A 48 1.31 20.50 -4.02
N TYR A 49 0.92 19.62 -4.93
CA TYR A 49 -0.08 18.60 -4.65
C TYR A 49 0.52 17.74 -3.53
N MET A 50 0.21 18.10 -2.29
CA MET A 50 0.44 17.23 -1.15
C MET A 50 -0.48 16.04 -1.33
N THR A 51 0.04 14.95 -1.89
CA THR A 51 -0.66 13.68 -1.87
C THR A 51 -0.80 13.29 -0.39
N HIS A 52 -2.03 13.37 0.12
CA HIS A 52 -2.38 12.90 1.44
C HIS A 52 -2.28 11.36 1.45
N THR A 53 -1.33 10.83 2.22
CA THR A 53 -1.14 9.39 2.46
C THR A 53 -1.43 9.07 3.92
N ALA A 54 -1.66 7.80 4.26
CA ALA A 54 -1.77 7.42 5.67
C ALA A 54 -0.50 7.79 6.44
N GLU A 55 0.67 7.57 5.83
CA GLU A 55 1.97 7.85 6.44
C GLU A 55 2.16 9.31 6.85
N ASN A 56 1.66 10.27 6.04
CA ASN A 56 1.87 11.70 6.28
C ASN A 56 0.66 12.45 6.87
N SER A 57 -0.52 11.83 6.85
CA SER A 57 -1.78 12.49 7.26
C SER A 57 -2.41 11.91 8.52
N LEU A 58 -2.02 10.69 8.94
CA LEU A 58 -2.58 10.03 10.13
C LEU A 58 -1.56 9.98 11.26
N ASP A 59 -2.05 10.06 12.50
CA ASP A 59 -1.32 9.63 13.69
C ASP A 59 -1.36 8.10 13.80
N TRP A 60 -0.62 7.43 12.92
CA TRP A 60 -0.67 5.98 12.77
C TRP A 60 0.20 5.22 13.77
N SER A 61 1.19 5.83 14.41
CA SER A 61 2.00 5.13 15.41
C SER A 61 1.18 4.90 16.67
N GLY A 62 1.41 3.78 17.34
CA GLY A 62 0.70 3.40 18.56
C GLY A 62 0.37 1.93 18.64
N ASP A 63 -0.41 1.60 19.68
CA ASP A 63 -0.75 0.23 20.02
C ASP A 63 -2.16 -0.12 19.51
N TYR A 64 -2.26 -1.13 18.67
CA TYR A 64 -3.50 -1.64 18.10
C TYR A 64 -3.83 -2.99 18.71
N GLN A 65 -5.11 -3.26 18.96
CA GLN A 65 -5.55 -4.54 19.50
C GLN A 65 -6.86 -5.02 18.90
N GLY A 66 -7.02 -6.34 18.83
CA GLY A 66 -8.24 -7.00 18.37
C GLY A 66 -8.18 -8.50 18.55
N LYS A 67 -9.29 -9.18 18.24
CA LYS A 67 -9.40 -10.63 18.27
C LYS A 67 -9.64 -11.14 16.85
N LEU A 68 -8.56 -11.58 16.19
CA LEU A 68 -8.63 -12.10 14.82
C LEU A 68 -9.27 -13.50 14.78
N PRO A 69 -9.97 -13.86 13.69
CA PRO A 69 -10.50 -15.20 13.50
C PRO A 69 -9.40 -16.27 13.51
N CYS A 70 -9.75 -17.45 14.02
CA CYS A 70 -8.85 -18.60 14.09
C CYS A 70 -9.58 -19.82 13.53
N ALA A 71 -8.92 -20.58 12.66
CA ALA A 71 -9.55 -21.72 11.98
C ALA A 71 -9.94 -22.85 12.95
N ASP A 72 -9.18 -23.02 14.03
CA ASP A 72 -9.30 -24.17 14.93
C ASP A 72 -9.15 -23.78 16.41
N CYS A 73 -9.29 -22.50 16.74
CA CYS A 73 -9.26 -21.98 18.11
C CYS A 73 -10.33 -20.90 18.31
N GLU A 74 -10.50 -20.41 19.54
CA GLU A 74 -11.56 -19.44 19.84
C GLU A 74 -11.31 -18.06 19.24
N GLY A 75 -10.08 -17.80 18.77
CA GLY A 75 -9.60 -16.57 18.15
C GLY A 75 -8.17 -16.29 18.56
N ILE A 76 -7.54 -15.32 17.90
CA ILE A 76 -6.18 -14.88 18.20
C ILE A 76 -6.28 -13.48 18.78
N GLN A 77 -5.93 -13.33 20.07
CA GLN A 77 -5.75 -12.00 20.64
C GLN A 77 -4.47 -11.42 20.03
N THR A 78 -4.62 -10.38 19.22
CA THR A 78 -3.53 -9.74 18.47
C THR A 78 -3.30 -8.35 19.01
N GLU A 79 -2.05 -8.05 19.37
CA GLU A 79 -1.59 -6.71 19.70
C GLU A 79 -0.46 -6.33 18.74
N LEU A 80 -0.63 -5.22 18.03
CA LEU A 80 0.33 -4.69 17.08
C LEU A 80 0.74 -3.30 17.54
N GLN A 81 1.98 -3.15 17.97
CA GLN A 81 2.61 -1.86 18.23
C GLN A 81 3.34 -1.39 16.98
N LEU A 82 3.03 -0.19 16.51
CA LEU A 82 3.75 0.48 15.40
C LEU A 82 4.49 1.70 15.95
N ASN A 83 5.80 1.77 15.71
CA ASN A 83 6.65 2.86 16.17
C ASN A 83 6.96 3.84 15.02
N ASP A 84 7.22 5.11 15.37
CA ASP A 84 7.55 6.18 14.40
C ASP A 84 8.79 5.87 13.54
N ASP A 85 9.73 5.09 14.08
CA ASP A 85 10.95 4.65 13.39
C ASP A 85 10.73 3.48 12.41
N LYS A 86 9.46 3.14 12.15
CA LYS A 86 9.02 2.04 11.27
C LYS A 86 9.41 0.66 11.79
N THR A 87 9.57 0.51 13.09
CA THR A 87 9.64 -0.79 13.77
C THR A 87 8.29 -1.20 14.33
N TYR A 88 8.12 -2.50 14.59
CA TYR A 88 6.90 -3.03 15.21
C TYR A 88 7.18 -4.09 16.26
N VAL A 89 6.21 -4.27 17.16
CA VAL A 89 6.09 -5.44 18.03
C VAL A 89 4.72 -6.07 17.77
N LEU A 90 4.69 -7.34 17.38
CA LEU A 90 3.48 -8.12 17.16
C LEU A 90 3.39 -9.20 18.25
N LYS A 91 2.33 -9.17 19.05
CA LYS A 91 2.03 -10.20 20.06
C LYS A 91 0.75 -10.93 19.69
N GLU A 92 0.79 -12.25 19.75
CA GLU A 92 -0.32 -13.11 19.38
C GLU A 92 -0.54 -14.19 20.44
N THR A 93 -1.73 -14.21 21.05
CA THR A 93 -2.15 -15.26 21.98
C THR A 93 -3.30 -16.05 21.37
N TYR A 94 -3.09 -17.35 21.16
CA TYR A 94 -4.11 -18.27 20.65
C TYR A 94 -5.07 -18.65 21.79
N LEU A 95 -6.33 -18.24 21.68
CA LEU A 95 -7.33 -18.45 22.73
C LEU A 95 -7.96 -19.85 22.62
N GLY A 96 -8.13 -20.53 23.75
CA GLY A 96 -8.67 -21.89 23.80
C GLY A 96 -7.69 -22.97 23.30
N LYS A 97 -6.42 -22.62 23.01
CA LYS A 97 -5.35 -23.55 22.61
C LYS A 97 -4.01 -23.16 23.24
N GLY A 98 -3.11 -24.14 23.36
CA GLY A 98 -1.75 -23.93 23.85
C GLY A 98 -1.66 -23.64 25.35
N ASP A 99 -0.57 -22.99 25.78
CA ASP A 99 -0.31 -22.64 27.18
C ASP A 99 -0.80 -21.22 27.54
N GLY A 100 -1.52 -20.56 26.63
CA GLY A 100 -2.07 -19.22 26.81
C GLY A 100 -1.03 -18.11 26.81
N LYS A 101 0.24 -18.38 26.48
CA LYS A 101 1.27 -17.35 26.43
C LYS A 101 1.30 -16.66 25.06
N PRO A 102 1.58 -15.34 25.01
CA PRO A 102 1.78 -14.65 23.75
C PRO A 102 3.08 -15.09 23.06
N PHE A 103 3.01 -15.29 21.75
CA PHE A 103 4.18 -15.27 20.88
C PHE A 103 4.48 -13.83 20.51
N GLU A 104 5.75 -13.42 20.60
CA GLU A 104 6.19 -12.06 20.28
C GLU A 104 7.15 -12.08 19.09
N THR A 105 6.86 -11.26 18.09
CA THR A 105 7.72 -11.00 16.93
C THR A 105 8.04 -9.52 16.84
N LYS A 106 9.30 -9.19 16.57
CA LYS A 106 9.80 -7.81 16.43
C LYS A 106 10.53 -7.64 15.11
N GLY A 107 10.23 -6.56 14.40
CA GLY A 107 10.79 -6.31 13.08
C GLY A 107 10.60 -4.87 12.62
N SER A 108 10.74 -4.66 11.32
CA SER A 108 10.42 -3.41 10.64
C SER A 108 9.26 -3.56 9.66
N PHE A 109 8.66 -2.44 9.28
CA PHE A 109 7.63 -2.40 8.26
C PHE A 109 7.88 -1.27 7.26
N THR A 110 7.19 -1.33 6.12
CA THR A 110 7.22 -0.28 5.11
C THR A 110 5.81 0.04 4.63
N PHE A 111 5.55 1.29 4.28
CA PHE A 111 4.35 1.66 3.55
C PHE A 111 4.49 1.26 2.08
N ASP A 112 3.42 0.72 1.50
CA ASP A 112 3.40 0.34 0.10
C ASP A 112 3.28 1.57 -0.81
N SER A 113 4.11 1.61 -1.85
CA SER A 113 4.17 2.75 -2.78
C SER A 113 2.94 2.90 -3.68
N LYS A 114 2.17 1.82 -3.91
CA LYS A 114 0.98 1.79 -4.77
C LYS A 114 -0.30 1.91 -3.95
N ASN A 115 -0.30 1.39 -2.73
CA ASN A 115 -1.37 1.53 -1.76
C ASN A 115 -0.84 2.27 -0.53
N PRO A 116 -0.92 3.61 -0.49
CA PRO A 116 -0.29 4.43 0.56
C PRO A 116 -0.92 4.30 1.95
N SER A 117 -1.97 3.49 2.10
CA SER A 117 -2.54 3.12 3.40
C SER A 117 -2.15 1.71 3.83
N MET A 118 -1.48 0.93 2.98
CA MET A 118 -1.03 -0.41 3.32
C MET A 118 0.38 -0.37 3.89
N ILE A 119 0.59 -1.05 5.02
CA ILE A 119 1.92 -1.42 5.50
C ILE A 119 2.18 -2.90 5.25
N VAL A 120 3.44 -3.24 5.05
CA VAL A 120 3.95 -4.61 4.91
C VAL A 120 5.01 -4.82 5.98
N LEU A 121 4.78 -5.78 6.87
CA LEU A 121 5.78 -6.20 7.88
C LEU A 121 6.93 -6.95 7.20
N ASP A 122 8.08 -7.07 7.86
CA ASP A 122 9.21 -7.82 7.32
C ASP A 122 8.97 -9.36 7.30
N GLN A 123 9.97 -10.11 6.84
CA GLN A 123 9.92 -11.57 6.72
C GLN A 123 9.70 -12.30 8.07
N LYS A 124 10.03 -11.67 9.21
CA LYS A 124 9.85 -12.29 10.54
C LYS A 124 8.38 -12.44 10.88
N SER A 125 7.52 -11.59 10.33
CA SER A 125 6.06 -11.72 10.38
C SER A 125 5.47 -12.08 9.02
N GLU A 126 6.21 -12.86 8.23
CA GLU A 126 5.73 -13.47 6.98
C GLU A 126 5.17 -12.46 5.97
N GLN A 127 5.69 -11.23 5.96
CA GLN A 127 5.19 -10.15 5.10
C GLN A 127 3.70 -9.84 5.28
N ARG A 128 3.18 -10.02 6.50
CA ARG A 128 1.78 -9.71 6.80
C ARG A 128 1.46 -8.25 6.47
N LYS A 129 0.28 -8.03 5.90
CA LYS A 129 -0.18 -6.74 5.39
C LYS A 129 -1.29 -6.18 6.27
N PHE A 130 -1.25 -4.88 6.51
CA PHE A 130 -2.30 -4.17 7.24
C PHE A 130 -2.68 -2.90 6.49
N PHE A 131 -3.97 -2.59 6.43
CA PHE A 131 -4.47 -1.28 6.03
C PHE A 131 -4.58 -0.38 7.26
N ILE A 132 -3.89 0.76 7.21
CA ILE A 132 -3.87 1.78 8.24
C ILE A 132 -4.96 2.81 7.94
N GLY A 133 -5.93 2.89 8.84
CA GLY A 133 -6.97 3.91 8.84
C GLY A 133 -6.91 4.75 10.10
N GLU A 134 -7.80 5.73 10.22
CA GLU A 134 -7.93 6.50 11.46
C GLU A 134 -8.18 5.55 12.64
N ASN A 135 -7.27 5.55 13.61
CA ASN A 135 -7.31 4.73 14.83
C ASN A 135 -7.49 3.23 14.59
N THR A 136 -7.14 2.71 13.41
CA THR A 136 -7.33 1.30 13.06
C THR A 136 -6.18 0.73 12.22
N ALA A 137 -5.89 -0.55 12.45
CA ALA A 137 -5.03 -1.36 11.59
C ALA A 137 -5.84 -2.61 11.20
N THR A 138 -6.24 -2.72 9.93
CA THR A 138 -7.05 -3.84 9.43
C THR A 138 -6.14 -4.87 8.79
N ALA A 139 -6.14 -6.11 9.29
CA ALA A 139 -5.40 -7.20 8.66
C ALA A 139 -5.97 -7.49 7.26
N LEU A 140 -5.08 -7.68 6.28
CA LEU A 140 -5.42 -7.92 4.88
C LEU A 140 -5.15 -9.37 4.49
N ASP A 141 -5.71 -9.78 3.34
CA ASP A 141 -5.33 -11.04 2.71
C ASP A 141 -3.89 -11.01 2.16
N LEU A 142 -3.43 -12.13 1.60
CA LEU A 142 -2.05 -12.26 1.08
C LEU A 142 -1.79 -11.34 -0.12
N GLU A 143 -2.83 -10.99 -0.87
CA GLU A 143 -2.81 -10.10 -2.02
C GLU A 143 -2.82 -8.63 -1.60
N GLY A 144 -3.29 -8.31 -0.39
CA GLY A 144 -3.41 -6.95 0.15
C GLY A 144 -4.81 -6.35 0.00
N ASN A 145 -5.84 -7.17 -0.19
CA ASN A 145 -7.23 -6.75 -0.18
C ASN A 145 -7.83 -6.86 1.23
N LYS A 146 -8.85 -6.03 1.48
CA LYS A 146 -9.66 -6.17 2.69
C LYS A 146 -10.48 -7.45 2.58
N ILE A 147 -10.68 -8.09 3.72
CA ILE A 147 -11.54 -9.26 3.82
C ILE A 147 -12.98 -8.76 3.90
N ASP A 148 -13.83 -9.24 2.99
CA ASP A 148 -15.21 -8.79 2.84
C ASP A 148 -16.21 -9.73 3.56
N GLY A 149 -17.47 -9.31 3.60
CA GLY A 149 -18.59 -10.10 4.11
C GLY A 149 -18.71 -10.08 5.63
N SER A 150 -19.37 -11.10 6.19
CA SER A 150 -19.71 -11.17 7.63
C SER A 150 -18.50 -11.22 8.56
N LEU A 151 -17.30 -11.49 8.03
CA LEU A 151 -16.08 -11.60 8.82
C LEU A 151 -15.24 -10.32 8.83
N ALA A 152 -15.54 -9.33 7.98
CA ALA A 152 -14.73 -8.14 7.76
C ALA A 152 -14.33 -7.42 9.06
N GLU A 153 -15.31 -7.17 9.94
CA GLU A 153 -15.11 -6.46 11.21
C GLU A 153 -14.18 -7.20 12.19
N TYR A 154 -14.05 -8.52 12.07
CA TYR A 154 -13.16 -9.31 12.94
C TYR A 154 -11.68 -9.15 12.58
N TYR A 155 -11.37 -8.56 11.42
CA TYR A 155 -9.99 -8.29 10.99
C TYR A 155 -9.50 -6.88 11.36
N VAL A 156 -10.32 -6.08 12.04
CA VAL A 156 -9.97 -4.71 12.46
C VAL A 156 -9.34 -4.71 13.85
N LEU A 157 -8.08 -4.27 13.95
CA LEU A 157 -7.43 -3.93 15.21
C LEU A 157 -7.68 -2.44 15.50
N LYS A 158 -8.16 -2.12 16.70
CA LYS A 158 -8.43 -0.73 17.13
C LYS A 158 -7.25 -0.18 17.92
N LYS A 159 -6.87 1.07 17.66
CA LYS A 159 -5.86 1.80 18.43
C LYS A 159 -6.34 1.93 19.88
N LYS A 160 -5.48 1.60 20.85
CA LYS A 160 -5.73 1.85 22.27
C LYS A 160 -5.80 3.37 22.49
N SER A 161 -6.84 3.82 23.18
CA SER A 161 -7.02 5.23 23.56
C SER A 161 -6.07 5.66 24.66
#